data_AF-A0A453LYF4-F1
#
_entry.id   AF-A0A453LYF4-F1
#
_cell.length_a   1.000
_cell.length_b   1.000
_cell.length_c   1.000
_cell.angle_alpha   90.00
_cell.angle_beta   90.00
_cell.angle_gamma   90.00
#
_symmetry.space_group_name_H-M   'P 1'
#
loop_
_entity.id
_entity.type
_entity.pdbx_description
1 polymer ?
#
loop_
_entity_poly.entity_id
_entity_poly.type
_entity_poly.pdbx_seq_one_letter_code
_entity_poly.pdbx_strand_id
1 'polypeptide(L)'
;MDDAGSESTAVPLDLLLQITDGFSEERKLGSGSFGEVYLGVHPDGQKIAVKKIYDMPGVDEEQFQNEFKNLARLQHRNIVRLVGYCHHIQEVPAMYEGKLVLAEKIHRALCLEYMSNGSLEKYISDECDKYDWHTGYGIIKGICQGLKYLHTKLKPPIYHLDLKPANILLDENMVPRIADFGISRLFGDERTRATKSTLGTQGYLPPEYIRNYLISSKFDIFSLGVVIIKIMAGRAGYYRSAEMSSHEFTNFVQENWTNRLHETSSLMKAYSKQVKICIEIGLSCVQEDRHKRPTVKNIVDRLNETETECTYAYKKFDVQENSGGLTPDYFMNNGRPVSEVPLNNDASPSKQARTAWQYPTDMTAQQELGERQAASLPDGIYEPPRYLALYFSGRTCFSFSFGTVSLILF
;
A
#
# COMPACT_ATOMS: atom_id res chain seq x y z
N MET A 1 -13.96 22.07 -16.50
CA MET A 1 -14.64 20.77 -16.67
C MET A 1 -14.69 20.17 -15.29
N ASP A 2 -15.88 20.21 -14.73
CA ASP A 2 -16.14 19.95 -13.32
C ASP A 2 -15.96 18.46 -13.00
N ASP A 3 -15.17 18.17 -11.96
CA ASP A 3 -14.92 16.83 -11.43
C ASP A 3 -16.16 16.37 -10.65
N ALA A 4 -17.16 15.88 -11.39
CA ALA A 4 -18.26 15.13 -10.82
C ALA A 4 -17.67 13.83 -10.24
N GLY A 5 -17.70 13.70 -8.91
CA GLY A 5 -17.27 12.50 -8.21
C GLY A 5 -17.94 11.27 -8.84
N SER A 6 -17.15 10.50 -9.59
CA SER A 6 -17.59 9.27 -10.23
C SER A 6 -17.93 8.27 -9.14
N GLU A 7 -19.22 8.10 -8.83
CA GLU A 7 -19.71 6.98 -8.04
C GLU A 7 -19.26 5.67 -8.71
N SER A 8 -18.76 4.71 -7.92
CA SER A 8 -18.38 3.40 -8.43
C SER A 8 -19.62 2.67 -8.97
N THR A 9 -19.60 2.29 -10.25
CA THR A 9 -20.76 1.64 -10.90
C THR A 9 -20.70 0.12 -10.80
N ALA A 10 -21.88 -0.52 -10.72
CA ALA A 10 -21.99 -1.97 -10.86
C ALA A 10 -21.63 -2.38 -12.30
N VAL A 11 -20.75 -3.36 -12.44
CA VAL A 11 -20.26 -3.89 -13.72
C VAL A 11 -20.81 -5.30 -13.91
N PRO A 12 -21.55 -5.59 -14.99
CA PRO A 12 -22.07 -6.93 -15.26
C PRO A 12 -20.95 -7.96 -15.44
N LEU A 13 -21.17 -9.20 -14.98
CA LEU A 13 -20.20 -10.29 -15.11
C LEU A 13 -19.83 -10.56 -16.58
N ASP A 14 -20.80 -10.52 -17.49
CA ASP A 14 -20.57 -10.75 -18.92
C ASP A 14 -19.59 -9.73 -19.51
N LEU A 15 -19.68 -8.46 -19.07
CA LEU A 15 -18.74 -7.44 -19.49
C LEU A 15 -17.33 -7.71 -18.93
N LEU A 16 -17.22 -8.16 -17.67
CA LEU A 16 -15.93 -8.55 -17.11
C LEU A 16 -15.31 -9.72 -17.86
N LEU A 17 -16.10 -10.74 -18.18
CA LEU A 17 -15.65 -11.87 -18.99
C LEU A 17 -15.18 -11.40 -20.37
N GLN A 18 -15.89 -10.47 -21.00
CA GLN A 18 -15.49 -9.93 -22.30
C GLN A 18 -14.16 -9.16 -22.23
N ILE A 19 -14.02 -8.19 -21.33
CA ILE A 19 -12.84 -7.30 -21.30
C ILE A 19 -11.58 -7.98 -20.76
N THR A 20 -11.74 -9.08 -20.01
CA THR A 20 -10.63 -9.90 -19.46
C THR A 20 -10.38 -11.17 -20.26
N ASP A 21 -11.03 -11.34 -21.41
CA ASP A 21 -10.89 -12.55 -22.26
C ASP A 21 -11.15 -13.85 -21.46
N GLY A 22 -12.25 -13.85 -20.70
CA GLY A 22 -12.65 -14.97 -19.85
C GLY A 22 -11.79 -15.13 -18.59
N PHE A 23 -11.13 -14.07 -18.12
CA PHE A 23 -10.08 -14.13 -17.10
C PHE A 23 -8.90 -15.02 -17.55
N SER A 24 -8.40 -14.82 -18.77
CA SER A 24 -7.30 -15.62 -19.31
C SER A 24 -5.98 -15.35 -18.59
N GLU A 25 -5.08 -16.34 -18.59
CA GLU A 25 -3.76 -16.21 -17.97
C GLU A 25 -2.90 -15.15 -18.68
N GLU A 26 -3.11 -14.92 -19.98
CA GLU A 26 -2.48 -13.84 -20.75
C GLU A 26 -2.87 -12.45 -20.24
N ARG A 27 -4.06 -12.32 -19.63
CA ARG A 27 -4.54 -11.09 -19.01
C ARG A 27 -4.13 -10.98 -17.55
N LYS A 28 -3.51 -11.99 -16.94
CA LYS A 28 -3.17 -11.96 -15.53
C LYS A 28 -2.07 -10.95 -15.22
N LEU A 29 -2.36 -10.03 -14.31
CA LEU A 29 -1.43 -9.02 -13.80
C LEU A 29 -0.73 -9.48 -12.52
N GLY A 30 -1.38 -10.35 -11.74
CA GLY A 30 -0.81 -10.94 -10.54
C GLY A 30 -1.84 -11.67 -9.68
N SER A 31 -1.35 -12.29 -8.61
CA SER A 31 -2.17 -13.01 -7.63
C SER A 31 -1.83 -12.51 -6.22
N GLY A 32 -2.86 -12.34 -5.39
CA GLY A 32 -2.74 -12.01 -3.98
C GLY A 32 -3.41 -13.06 -3.11
N SER A 33 -3.42 -12.84 -1.79
CA SER A 33 -4.06 -13.74 -0.82
C SER A 33 -5.58 -13.82 -0.94
N PHE A 34 -6.20 -12.83 -1.58
CA PHE A 34 -7.66 -12.68 -1.62
C PHE A 34 -8.24 -12.76 -3.02
N GLY A 35 -7.41 -12.95 -4.04
CA GLY A 35 -7.87 -13.02 -5.39
C GLY A 35 -6.76 -12.88 -6.42
N GLU A 36 -7.19 -12.79 -7.67
CA GLU A 36 -6.33 -12.62 -8.84
C GLU A 36 -6.70 -11.33 -9.54
N VAL A 37 -5.69 -10.67 -10.11
CA VAL A 37 -5.86 -9.40 -10.80
C VAL A 37 -5.63 -9.60 -12.28
N TYR A 38 -6.59 -9.17 -13.10
CA TYR A 38 -6.56 -9.29 -14.55
C TYR A 38 -6.62 -7.91 -15.21
N LEU A 39 -5.97 -7.77 -16.36
CA LEU A 39 -6.08 -6.61 -17.23
C LEU A 39 -7.42 -6.69 -17.97
N GLY A 40 -8.30 -5.73 -17.71
CA GLY A 40 -9.48 -5.47 -18.52
C GLY A 40 -9.16 -4.46 -19.61
N VAL A 41 -9.57 -4.73 -20.85
CA VAL A 41 -9.50 -3.77 -21.96
C VAL A 41 -10.89 -3.59 -22.55
N HIS A 42 -11.45 -2.41 -22.36
CA HIS A 42 -12.73 -2.03 -22.95
C HIS A 42 -12.62 -1.91 -24.48
N PRO A 43 -13.75 -2.00 -25.22
CA PRO A 43 -13.75 -1.87 -26.68
C PRO A 43 -13.19 -0.54 -27.21
N ASP A 44 -13.26 0.52 -26.41
CA ASP A 44 -12.69 1.84 -26.70
C ASP A 44 -11.18 1.94 -26.40
N GLY A 45 -10.57 0.87 -25.91
CA GLY A 45 -9.15 0.80 -25.53
C GLY A 45 -8.86 1.22 -24.09
N GLN A 46 -9.86 1.65 -23.32
CA GLN A 46 -9.66 1.98 -21.91
C GLN A 46 -9.23 0.73 -21.12
N LYS A 47 -8.18 0.87 -20.31
CA LYS A 47 -7.64 -0.23 -19.49
C LYS A 47 -8.08 -0.09 -18.04
N ILE A 48 -8.44 -1.22 -17.43
CA ILE A 48 -8.74 -1.34 -16.00
C ILE A 48 -8.02 -2.56 -15.41
N ALA A 49 -7.88 -2.60 -14.10
CA ALA A 49 -7.45 -3.78 -13.37
C ALA A 49 -8.65 -4.42 -12.66
N VAL A 50 -8.95 -5.68 -12.95
CA VAL A 50 -10.07 -6.43 -12.40
C VAL A 50 -9.55 -7.41 -11.35
N LYS A 51 -9.73 -7.09 -10.07
CA LYS A 51 -9.41 -7.98 -8.94
C LYS A 51 -10.59 -8.91 -8.71
N LYS A 52 -10.50 -10.14 -9.21
CA LYS A 52 -11.46 -11.22 -8.98
C LYS A 52 -11.18 -11.83 -7.61
N ILE A 53 -12.18 -11.83 -6.72
CA ILE A 53 -12.05 -12.36 -5.36
C ILE A 53 -12.17 -13.89 -5.40
N TYR A 54 -11.38 -14.59 -4.60
CA TYR A 54 -11.48 -16.06 -4.48
C TYR A 54 -12.82 -16.49 -3.86
N ASP A 55 -13.27 -17.67 -4.25
CA ASP A 55 -14.45 -18.34 -3.70
C ASP A 55 -14.06 -19.09 -2.41
N MET A 56 -13.98 -18.35 -1.30
CA MET A 56 -13.65 -18.88 0.03
C MET A 56 -14.81 -18.58 0.99
N PRO A 57 -15.71 -19.55 1.22
CA PRO A 57 -16.96 -19.32 1.94
C PRO A 57 -16.78 -18.56 3.26
N GLY A 58 -17.41 -17.39 3.38
CA GLY A 58 -17.48 -16.57 4.60
C GLY A 58 -16.33 -15.57 4.76
N VAL A 59 -15.11 -15.92 4.34
CA VAL A 59 -13.95 -15.02 4.37
C VAL A 59 -14.00 -14.00 3.21
N ASP A 60 -14.49 -14.45 2.07
CA ASP A 60 -14.62 -13.69 0.83
C ASP A 60 -15.60 -12.51 0.93
N GLU A 61 -16.74 -12.69 1.58
CA GLU A 61 -17.77 -11.65 1.76
C GLU A 61 -17.26 -10.53 2.68
N GLU A 62 -16.69 -10.87 3.84
CA GLU A 62 -16.14 -9.87 4.76
C GLU A 62 -15.03 -9.06 4.08
N GLN A 63 -14.13 -9.76 3.37
CA GLN A 63 -13.01 -9.16 2.67
C GLN A 63 -13.47 -8.24 1.53
N PHE A 64 -14.36 -8.73 0.66
CA PHE A 64 -14.91 -7.94 -0.43
C PHE A 64 -15.64 -6.70 0.09
N GLN A 65 -16.50 -6.87 1.09
CA GLN A 65 -17.24 -5.75 1.69
C GLN A 65 -16.31 -4.74 2.35
N ASN A 66 -15.27 -5.20 3.05
CA ASN A 66 -14.30 -4.31 3.68
C ASN A 66 -13.52 -3.51 2.65
N GLU A 67 -12.96 -4.18 1.63
CA GLU A 67 -12.19 -3.53 0.58
C GLU A 67 -13.06 -2.57 -0.25
N PHE A 68 -14.26 -3.00 -0.63
CA PHE A 68 -15.24 -2.18 -1.34
C PHE A 68 -15.61 -0.93 -0.54
N LYS A 69 -16.03 -1.08 0.73
CA LYS A 69 -16.44 0.05 1.59
C LYS A 69 -15.31 1.02 1.85
N ASN A 70 -14.08 0.52 1.96
CA ASN A 70 -12.90 1.35 2.09
C ASN A 70 -12.64 2.09 0.77
N LEU A 71 -12.50 1.41 -0.35
CA LEU A 71 -12.17 2.04 -1.63
C LEU A 71 -13.26 3.01 -2.13
N ALA A 72 -14.55 2.70 -1.95
CA ALA A 72 -15.65 3.52 -2.44
C ALA A 72 -15.72 4.94 -1.85
N ARG A 73 -15.01 5.19 -0.73
CA ARG A 73 -14.91 6.53 -0.11
C ARG A 73 -13.54 7.20 -0.32
N LEU A 74 -12.60 6.53 -0.99
CA LEU A 74 -11.25 7.07 -1.20
C LEU A 74 -11.21 7.84 -2.52
N GLN A 75 -10.84 9.12 -2.41
CA GLN A 75 -10.57 9.96 -3.56
C GLN A 75 -9.30 10.76 -3.29
N HIS A 76 -8.18 10.29 -3.84
CA HIS A 76 -6.89 10.94 -3.70
C HIS A 76 -5.94 10.52 -4.82
N ARG A 77 -5.15 11.46 -5.35
CA ARG A 77 -4.20 11.21 -6.46
C ARG A 77 -3.13 10.13 -6.18
N ASN A 78 -2.89 9.82 -4.91
CA ASN A 78 -1.92 8.81 -4.46
C ASN A 78 -2.58 7.56 -3.84
N ILE A 79 -3.83 7.30 -4.19
CA ILE A 79 -4.57 6.09 -3.81
C ILE A 79 -5.22 5.54 -5.06
N VAL A 80 -5.19 4.21 -5.23
CA VAL A 80 -5.83 3.58 -6.38
C VAL A 80 -7.34 3.82 -6.36
N ARG A 81 -7.88 4.23 -7.50
CA ARG A 81 -9.30 4.54 -7.64
C ARG A 81 -10.10 3.29 -7.99
N LEU A 82 -11.17 3.06 -7.25
CA LEU A 82 -12.23 2.12 -7.63
C LEU A 82 -13.07 2.74 -8.74
N VAL A 83 -13.13 2.05 -9.88
CA VAL A 83 -13.93 2.48 -11.05
C VAL A 83 -15.26 1.73 -11.13
N GLY A 84 -15.35 0.55 -10.51
CA GLY A 84 -16.59 -0.23 -10.47
C GLY A 84 -16.43 -1.51 -9.66
N TYR A 85 -17.51 -2.28 -9.56
CA TYR A 85 -17.52 -3.55 -8.85
C TYR A 85 -18.50 -4.53 -9.49
N CYS A 86 -18.27 -5.83 -9.32
CA CYS A 86 -19.21 -6.88 -9.67
C CYS A 86 -19.58 -7.66 -8.41
N HIS A 87 -20.87 -7.90 -8.23
CA HIS A 87 -21.43 -8.82 -7.27
C HIS A 87 -22.60 -9.55 -7.93
N HIS A 88 -22.32 -10.68 -8.55
CA HIS A 88 -23.28 -11.44 -9.34
C HIS A 88 -23.50 -12.83 -8.74
N ILE A 89 -24.76 -13.20 -8.49
CA ILE A 89 -25.13 -14.53 -8.01
C ILE A 89 -25.65 -15.32 -9.21
N GLN A 90 -25.03 -16.47 -9.45
CA GLN A 90 -25.38 -17.39 -10.53
C GLN A 90 -25.80 -18.73 -9.93
N GLU A 91 -26.98 -19.23 -10.27
CA GLU A 91 -27.36 -20.61 -9.93
C GLU A 91 -26.63 -21.58 -10.85
N VAL A 92 -25.90 -22.53 -10.26
CA VAL A 92 -25.18 -23.58 -10.98
C VAL A 92 -25.60 -24.96 -10.47
N PRO A 93 -25.80 -25.94 -11.35
CA PRO A 93 -26.02 -27.31 -10.93
C PRO A 93 -24.76 -27.85 -10.25
N ALA A 94 -24.90 -28.38 -9.04
CA ALA A 94 -23.82 -28.98 -8.27
C ALA A 94 -24.26 -30.35 -7.70
N MET A 95 -23.30 -31.25 -7.52
CA MET A 95 -23.55 -32.54 -6.86
C MET A 95 -23.30 -32.38 -5.36
N TYR A 96 -24.32 -32.65 -4.53
CA TYR A 96 -24.21 -32.68 -3.07
C TYR A 96 -24.79 -33.99 -2.56
N GLU A 97 -23.98 -34.78 -1.85
CA GLU A 97 -24.38 -36.10 -1.33
C GLU A 97 -25.01 -37.02 -2.39
N GLY A 98 -24.50 -36.98 -3.63
CA GLY A 98 -24.99 -37.80 -4.74
C GLY A 98 -26.30 -37.31 -5.38
N LYS A 99 -26.83 -36.15 -4.99
CA LYS A 99 -28.00 -35.52 -5.60
C LYS A 99 -27.60 -34.26 -6.37
N LEU A 100 -28.27 -34.04 -7.50
CA LEU A 100 -28.16 -32.79 -8.24
C LEU A 100 -28.96 -31.72 -7.48
N VAL A 101 -28.27 -30.67 -7.05
CA VAL A 101 -28.86 -29.50 -6.39
C VAL A 101 -28.50 -28.24 -7.18
N LEU A 102 -29.32 -27.20 -7.06
CA LEU A 102 -28.94 -25.86 -7.51
C LEU A 102 -28.15 -25.21 -6.38
N ALA A 103 -26.90 -24.85 -6.66
CA ALA A 103 -26.03 -24.13 -5.75
C ALA A 103 -25.86 -22.69 -6.25
N GLU A 104 -25.77 -21.74 -5.32
CA GLU A 104 -25.43 -20.37 -5.65
C GLU A 104 -23.92 -20.23 -5.78
N LYS A 105 -23.46 -19.72 -6.93
CA LYS A 105 -22.08 -19.30 -7.16
C LYS A 105 -22.02 -17.79 -7.18
N ILE A 106 -21.24 -17.21 -6.29
CA ILE A 106 -21.11 -15.75 -6.17
C ILE A 106 -19.84 -15.29 -6.87
N HIS A 107 -19.99 -14.43 -7.87
CA HIS A 107 -18.90 -13.81 -8.61
C HIS A 107 -18.69 -12.39 -8.09
N ARG A 108 -17.55 -12.18 -7.40
CA ARG A 108 -17.17 -10.87 -6.86
C ARG A 108 -15.91 -10.36 -7.53
N ALA A 109 -15.94 -9.09 -7.95
CA ALA A 109 -14.75 -8.42 -8.47
C ALA A 109 -14.74 -6.93 -8.13
N LEU A 110 -13.54 -6.39 -7.95
CA LEU A 110 -13.29 -4.95 -7.84
C LEU A 110 -12.59 -4.47 -9.10
N CYS A 111 -13.15 -3.45 -9.75
CA CYS A 111 -12.56 -2.83 -10.93
C CYS A 111 -11.81 -1.57 -10.49
N LEU A 112 -10.51 -1.55 -10.71
CA LEU A 112 -9.60 -0.47 -10.34
C LEU A 112 -9.06 0.20 -11.60
N GLU A 113 -8.59 1.43 -11.48
CA GLU A 113 -7.81 2.05 -12.54
C GLU A 113 -6.55 1.21 -12.84
N TYR A 114 -6.17 1.15 -14.11
CA TYR A 114 -4.99 0.41 -14.53
C TYR A 114 -3.72 1.23 -14.29
N MET A 115 -2.71 0.57 -13.70
CA MET A 115 -1.43 1.18 -13.35
C MET A 115 -0.35 0.64 -14.28
N SER A 116 0.00 1.42 -15.31
CA SER A 116 0.78 0.97 -16.47
C SER A 116 2.21 0.54 -16.14
N ASN A 117 2.82 1.14 -15.11
CA ASN A 117 4.16 0.80 -14.64
C ASN A 117 4.17 -0.31 -13.57
N GLY A 118 2.99 -0.82 -13.18
CA GLY A 118 2.88 -1.90 -12.20
C GLY A 118 3.34 -1.49 -10.80
N SER A 119 3.89 -2.43 -10.03
CA SER A 119 4.28 -2.20 -8.64
C SER A 119 5.69 -1.64 -8.47
N LEU A 120 5.87 -0.81 -7.45
CA LEU A 120 7.15 -0.26 -7.01
C LEU A 120 8.18 -1.35 -6.68
N GLU A 121 7.73 -2.55 -6.27
CA GLU A 121 8.60 -3.70 -6.01
C GLU A 121 9.55 -4.01 -7.18
N LYS A 122 9.11 -3.81 -8.43
CA LYS A 122 9.94 -4.01 -9.64
C LYS A 122 11.10 -3.03 -9.76
N TYR A 123 11.01 -1.90 -9.07
CA TYR A 123 11.97 -0.81 -9.13
C TYR A 123 12.87 -0.73 -7.88
N ILE A 124 12.64 -1.58 -6.88
CA ILE A 124 13.55 -1.69 -5.73
C ILE A 124 14.80 -2.48 -6.16
N SER A 125 15.94 -1.81 -6.21
CA SER A 125 17.22 -2.34 -6.66
C SER A 125 18.34 -1.90 -5.70
N ASP A 126 19.30 -2.78 -5.43
CA ASP A 126 20.52 -2.43 -4.68
C ASP A 126 21.45 -1.51 -5.49
N GLU A 127 21.31 -1.55 -6.81
CA GLU A 127 22.05 -0.70 -7.72
C GLU A 127 21.45 0.72 -7.78
N CYS A 128 20.26 0.97 -7.20
CA CYS A 128 19.44 2.20 -7.29
C CYS A 128 19.50 2.89 -8.67
N ASP A 129 19.43 2.11 -9.75
CA ASP A 129 19.62 2.51 -11.15
C ASP A 129 18.29 2.66 -11.91
N LYS A 130 17.17 2.28 -11.27
CA LYS A 130 15.85 2.18 -11.93
C LYS A 130 15.13 3.49 -12.13
N TYR A 131 15.55 4.55 -11.44
CA TYR A 131 15.00 5.90 -11.58
C TYR A 131 15.98 6.94 -11.03
N ASP A 132 15.86 8.17 -11.51
CA ASP A 132 16.61 9.31 -10.98
C ASP A 132 16.13 9.74 -9.59
N TRP A 133 16.90 10.62 -8.95
CA TRP A 133 16.57 11.13 -7.61
C TRP A 133 15.21 11.85 -7.60
N HIS A 134 14.89 12.60 -8.65
CA HIS A 134 13.65 13.36 -8.76
C HIS A 134 12.43 12.44 -8.68
N THR A 135 12.44 11.36 -9.47
CA THR A 135 11.41 10.34 -9.50
C THR A 135 11.33 9.60 -8.16
N GLY A 136 12.47 9.18 -7.60
CA GLY A 136 12.52 8.51 -6.30
C GLY A 136 11.93 9.36 -5.17
N TYR A 137 12.27 10.65 -5.13
CA TYR A 137 11.71 11.60 -4.19
C TYR A 137 10.20 11.82 -4.40
N GLY A 138 9.77 11.97 -5.66
CA GLY A 138 8.36 12.07 -6.04
C GLY A 138 7.53 10.87 -5.56
N ILE A 139 8.09 9.66 -5.67
CA ILE A 139 7.48 8.44 -5.14
C ILE A 139 7.37 8.50 -3.62
N ILE A 140 8.45 8.80 -2.89
CA ILE A 140 8.42 8.91 -1.42
C ILE A 140 7.36 9.91 -0.98
N LYS A 141 7.35 11.10 -1.59
CA LYS A 141 6.41 12.16 -1.23
C LYS A 141 4.98 11.77 -1.55
N GLY A 142 4.71 11.17 -2.71
CA GLY A 142 3.38 10.72 -3.10
C GLY A 142 2.81 9.67 -2.15
N ILE A 143 3.62 8.69 -1.74
CA ILE A 143 3.21 7.69 -0.73
C ILE A 143 2.86 8.40 0.60
N CYS A 144 3.69 9.34 1.05
CA CYS A 144 3.43 10.12 2.26
C CYS A 144 2.12 10.92 2.18
N GLN A 145 1.80 11.50 1.02
CA GLN A 145 0.56 12.24 0.82
C GLN A 145 -0.68 11.33 0.84
N GLY A 146 -0.61 10.17 0.17
CA GLY A 146 -1.67 9.16 0.21
C GLY A 146 -1.93 8.68 1.64
N LEU A 147 -0.87 8.38 2.39
CA LEU A 147 -0.99 7.94 3.79
C LEU A 147 -1.51 9.06 4.71
N LYS A 148 -1.09 10.32 4.47
CA LYS A 148 -1.62 11.49 5.19
C LYS A 148 -3.13 11.64 4.99
N TYR A 149 -3.63 11.44 3.76
CA TYR A 149 -5.05 11.43 3.48
C TYR A 149 -5.78 10.37 4.31
N LEU A 150 -5.31 9.11 4.28
CA LEU A 150 -5.90 7.99 5.02
C LEU A 150 -5.97 8.23 6.54
N HIS A 151 -4.88 8.75 7.11
CA HIS A 151 -4.75 8.90 8.58
C HIS A 151 -5.38 10.17 9.14
N THR A 152 -5.50 11.24 8.34
CA THR A 152 -5.81 12.58 8.87
C THR A 152 -6.98 13.29 8.21
N LYS A 153 -7.34 12.92 6.98
CA LYS A 153 -8.45 13.56 6.26
C LYS A 153 -9.75 12.77 6.40
N LEU A 154 -9.67 11.45 6.54
CA LEU A 154 -10.83 10.60 6.76
C LEU A 154 -11.26 10.58 8.23
N LYS A 155 -12.58 10.50 8.45
CA LYS A 155 -13.19 10.31 9.77
C LYS A 155 -14.27 9.22 9.67
N PRO A 156 -14.07 8.05 10.29
CA PRO A 156 -12.86 7.61 11.00
C PRO A 156 -11.63 7.45 10.06
N PRO A 157 -10.39 7.55 10.58
CA PRO A 157 -9.18 7.24 9.81
C PRO A 157 -9.16 5.78 9.36
N ILE A 158 -8.49 5.55 8.23
CA ILE A 158 -8.18 4.21 7.71
C ILE A 158 -6.70 3.94 7.95
N TYR A 159 -6.38 2.80 8.58
CA TYR A 159 -5.02 2.27 8.60
C TYR A 159 -4.89 1.18 7.55
N HIS A 160 -3.81 1.25 6.77
CA HIS A 160 -3.60 0.39 5.62
C HIS A 160 -3.25 -1.04 6.03
N LEU A 161 -2.33 -1.18 6.99
CA LEU A 161 -1.85 -2.42 7.63
C LEU A 161 -1.06 -3.39 6.74
N ASP A 162 -1.01 -3.17 5.41
CA ASP A 162 -0.12 -3.91 4.50
C ASP A 162 0.67 -3.00 3.55
N LEU A 163 1.23 -1.90 4.08
CA LEU A 163 2.00 -0.97 3.24
C LEU A 163 3.36 -1.59 2.88
N LYS A 164 3.57 -1.88 1.60
CA LYS A 164 4.80 -2.48 1.05
C LYS A 164 4.96 -2.09 -0.43
N PRO A 165 6.16 -2.21 -1.04
CA PRO A 165 6.37 -1.83 -2.44
C PRO A 165 5.47 -2.57 -3.43
N ALA A 166 5.09 -3.82 -3.15
CA ALA A 166 4.12 -4.57 -3.98
C ALA A 166 2.73 -3.93 -4.02
N ASN A 167 2.36 -3.18 -2.97
CA ASN A 167 1.06 -2.49 -2.82
C ASN A 167 1.16 -0.98 -3.15
N ILE A 168 2.30 -0.52 -3.68
CA ILE A 168 2.45 0.81 -4.26
C ILE A 168 2.53 0.64 -5.77
N LEU A 169 1.49 1.06 -6.48
CA LEU A 169 1.44 0.99 -7.93
C LEU A 169 1.87 2.32 -8.56
N LEU A 170 2.42 2.28 -9.77
CA LEU A 170 2.93 3.44 -10.48
C LEU A 170 2.14 3.65 -11.78
N ASP A 171 1.67 4.88 -12.00
CA ASP A 171 1.02 5.24 -13.27
C ASP A 171 2.07 5.57 -14.34
N GLU A 172 1.62 5.96 -15.53
CA GLU A 172 2.48 6.25 -16.68
C GLU A 172 3.52 7.35 -16.41
N ASN A 173 3.26 8.23 -15.43
CA ASN A 173 4.13 9.33 -15.03
C ASN A 173 4.94 9.00 -13.77
N MET A 174 5.04 7.72 -13.38
CA MET A 174 5.70 7.26 -12.16
C MET A 174 5.09 7.84 -10.87
N VAL A 175 3.84 8.31 -10.90
CA VAL A 175 3.16 8.81 -9.71
C VAL A 175 2.64 7.61 -8.90
N PRO A 176 2.95 7.54 -7.59
CA PRO A 176 2.58 6.38 -6.78
C PRO A 176 1.12 6.42 -6.35
N ARG A 177 0.49 5.25 -6.33
CA ARG A 177 -0.84 5.01 -5.77
C ARG A 177 -0.80 3.84 -4.80
N ILE A 178 -1.26 4.08 -3.58
CA ILE A 178 -1.43 3.04 -2.57
C ILE A 178 -2.63 2.17 -3.00
N ALA A 179 -2.42 0.85 -3.03
CA ALA A 179 -3.39 -0.15 -3.45
C ALA A 179 -3.51 -1.27 -2.41
N ASP A 180 -4.48 -2.17 -2.63
CA ASP A 180 -4.79 -3.34 -1.79
C ASP A 180 -5.24 -2.99 -0.35
N PHE A 181 -6.50 -2.58 -0.26
CA PHE A 181 -7.14 -2.21 1.01
C PHE A 181 -7.86 -3.39 1.67
N GLY A 182 -7.57 -4.61 1.23
CA GLY A 182 -8.24 -5.82 1.68
C GLY A 182 -8.25 -5.97 3.20
N ILE A 183 -7.10 -5.80 3.84
CA ILE A 183 -6.96 -5.91 5.30
C ILE A 183 -7.04 -4.56 6.04
N SER A 184 -7.26 -3.46 5.32
CA SER A 184 -7.32 -2.12 5.91
C SER A 184 -8.49 -2.02 6.88
N ARG A 185 -8.33 -1.21 7.94
CA ARG A 185 -9.33 -1.09 8.99
C ARG A 185 -9.65 0.37 9.31
N LEU A 186 -10.94 0.64 9.50
CA LEU A 186 -11.42 1.87 10.11
C LEU A 186 -11.12 1.84 11.62
N PHE A 187 -10.59 2.94 12.13
CA PHE A 187 -10.34 3.13 13.56
C PHE A 187 -11.20 4.28 14.08
N GLY A 188 -12.13 3.97 15.00
CA GLY A 188 -12.97 4.98 15.67
C GLY A 188 -12.17 5.82 16.67
N ASP A 189 -12.76 6.07 17.85
CA ASP A 189 -12.10 6.89 18.89
C ASP A 189 -10.90 6.19 19.55
N GLU A 190 -10.83 4.86 19.44
CA GLU A 190 -9.69 4.07 19.91
C GLU A 190 -8.45 4.31 19.04
N ARG A 191 -7.45 4.97 19.62
CA ARG A 191 -6.16 5.24 18.94
C ARG A 191 -5.24 4.02 18.87
N THR A 192 -5.57 2.95 19.57
CA THR A 192 -4.79 1.70 19.62
C THR A 192 -5.73 0.54 19.93
N ARG A 193 -5.54 -0.59 19.23
CA ARG A 193 -6.35 -1.80 19.42
C ARG A 193 -5.45 -3.04 19.41
N ALA A 194 -5.67 -3.97 20.33
CA ALA A 194 -5.10 -5.32 20.26
C ALA A 194 -5.98 -6.20 19.36
N THR A 195 -5.39 -7.05 18.53
CA THR A 195 -6.14 -7.97 17.66
C THR A 195 -5.67 -9.42 17.84
N LYS A 196 -6.48 -10.40 17.43
CA LYS A 196 -6.08 -11.82 17.38
C LYS A 196 -5.74 -12.28 15.96
N SER A 197 -5.95 -11.43 14.95
CA SER A 197 -5.68 -11.75 13.54
C SER A 197 -4.21 -11.49 13.20
N THR A 198 -3.58 -12.41 12.49
CA THR A 198 -2.31 -12.19 11.78
C THR A 198 -2.58 -11.38 10.51
N LEU A 199 -1.93 -10.23 10.40
CA LEU A 199 -2.13 -9.22 9.37
C LEU A 199 -0.77 -8.72 8.88
N GLY A 200 -0.76 -8.22 7.65
CA GLY A 200 0.39 -7.59 7.02
C GLY A 200 1.46 -8.58 6.56
N THR A 201 2.54 -8.03 6.02
CA THR A 201 3.62 -8.79 5.38
C THR A 201 4.88 -8.79 6.23
N GLN A 202 5.50 -9.96 6.40
CA GLN A 202 6.76 -10.11 7.13
C GLN A 202 7.85 -9.18 6.56
N GLY A 203 8.64 -8.58 7.45
CA GLY A 203 9.63 -7.54 7.10
C GLY A 203 9.07 -6.12 7.07
N TYR A 204 7.74 -5.94 7.06
CA TYR A 204 7.07 -4.64 7.19
C TYR A 204 6.25 -4.51 8.48
N LEU A 205 6.22 -5.56 9.29
CA LEU A 205 5.49 -5.61 10.56
C LEU A 205 6.27 -4.87 11.66
N PRO A 206 5.63 -3.96 12.41
CA PRO A 206 6.26 -3.28 13.52
C PRO A 206 6.44 -4.23 14.74
N PRO A 207 7.47 -4.00 15.57
CA PRO A 207 7.81 -4.89 16.69
C PRO A 207 6.68 -5.03 17.72
N GLU A 208 5.93 -3.96 18.01
CA GLU A 208 4.80 -4.01 18.95
C GLU A 208 3.64 -4.87 18.45
N TYR A 209 3.49 -5.01 17.13
CA TYR A 209 2.49 -5.89 16.55
C TYR A 209 2.94 -7.34 16.63
N ILE A 210 4.21 -7.63 16.29
CA ILE A 210 4.78 -8.97 16.39
C ILE A 210 4.69 -9.51 17.82
N ARG A 211 4.97 -8.67 18.83
CA ARG A 211 4.98 -9.09 20.24
C ARG A 211 3.58 -9.15 20.86
N ASN A 212 2.77 -8.13 20.62
CA ASN A 212 1.56 -7.88 21.40
C ASN A 212 0.30 -7.71 20.54
N TYR A 213 0.39 -7.92 19.23
CA TYR A 213 -0.70 -7.70 18.26
C TYR A 213 -1.33 -6.30 18.34
N LEU A 214 -0.53 -5.29 18.71
CA LEU A 214 -0.98 -3.91 18.85
C LEU A 214 -0.99 -3.19 17.50
N ILE A 215 -2.16 -2.64 17.15
CA ILE A 215 -2.36 -1.81 15.96
C ILE A 215 -2.62 -0.37 16.37
N SER A 216 -1.96 0.57 15.69
CA SER A 216 -2.18 2.01 15.78
C SER A 216 -1.76 2.65 14.45
N SER A 217 -1.95 3.96 14.29
CA SER A 217 -1.42 4.68 13.11
C SER A 217 0.10 4.48 12.92
N LYS A 218 0.84 4.20 14.00
CA LYS A 218 2.29 3.94 13.97
C LYS A 218 2.67 2.62 13.30
N PHE A 219 1.70 1.76 13.01
CA PHE A 219 1.91 0.56 12.20
C PHE A 219 2.32 0.96 10.79
N ASP A 220 1.47 1.72 10.10
CA ASP A 220 1.77 2.14 8.72
C ASP A 220 3.00 3.06 8.66
N ILE A 221 3.29 3.82 9.72
CA ILE A 221 4.53 4.63 9.80
C ILE A 221 5.76 3.73 9.78
N PHE A 222 5.77 2.63 10.53
CA PHE A 222 6.88 1.68 10.50
C PHE A 222 7.07 1.10 9.11
N SER A 223 5.99 0.59 8.51
CA SER A 223 6.01 0.02 7.17
C SER A 223 6.45 1.05 6.12
N LEU A 224 6.01 2.31 6.23
CA LEU A 224 6.48 3.43 5.42
C LEU A 224 8.00 3.64 5.54
N GLY A 225 8.54 3.58 6.76
CA GLY A 225 9.98 3.69 7.01
C GLY A 225 10.78 2.63 6.26
N VAL A 226 10.33 1.37 6.32
CA VAL A 226 10.93 0.26 5.57
C VAL A 226 10.87 0.53 4.05
N VAL A 227 9.73 0.99 3.54
CA VAL A 227 9.57 1.33 2.11
C VAL A 227 10.53 2.45 1.70
N ILE A 228 10.64 3.52 2.47
CA ILE A 228 11.56 4.64 2.19
C ILE A 228 13.01 4.15 2.16
N ILE A 229 13.45 3.36 3.15
CA ILE A 229 14.81 2.82 3.17
C ILE A 229 15.07 1.96 1.94
N LYS A 230 14.11 1.14 1.52
CA LYS A 230 14.24 0.30 0.32
C LYS A 230 14.29 1.10 -0.98
N ILE A 231 13.51 2.17 -1.10
CA ILE A 231 13.59 3.10 -2.24
C ILE A 231 14.99 3.70 -2.33
N MET A 232 15.55 4.10 -1.18
CA MET A 232 16.80 4.84 -1.14
C MET A 232 18.06 3.99 -1.22
N ALA A 233 18.03 2.77 -0.70
CA ALA A 233 19.22 1.94 -0.49
C ALA A 233 19.08 0.50 -1.01
N GLY A 234 17.93 0.15 -1.60
CA GLY A 234 17.67 -1.20 -2.08
C GLY A 234 17.34 -2.20 -0.97
N ARG A 235 17.31 -3.48 -1.34
CA ARG A 235 17.01 -4.61 -0.45
C ARG A 235 18.14 -4.85 0.54
N ALA A 236 19.39 -4.94 0.06
CA ALA A 236 20.58 -5.07 0.88
C ALA A 236 20.79 -3.86 1.79
N GLY A 237 20.49 -2.65 1.31
CA GLY A 237 20.60 -1.43 2.11
C GLY A 237 19.68 -1.44 3.34
N TYR A 238 18.50 -2.04 3.24
CA TYR A 238 17.64 -2.21 4.42
C TYR A 238 18.29 -3.06 5.51
N TYR A 239 18.94 -4.18 5.16
CA TYR A 239 19.65 -5.00 6.15
C TYR A 239 20.84 -4.26 6.74
N ARG A 240 21.62 -3.56 5.91
CA ARG A 240 22.75 -2.73 6.35
C ARG A 240 22.34 -1.62 7.31
N SER A 241 21.11 -1.11 7.19
CA SER A 241 20.58 -0.09 8.12
C SER A 241 20.49 -0.59 9.56
N ALA A 242 20.40 -1.90 9.78
CA ALA A 242 20.40 -2.52 11.10
C ALA A 242 21.81 -2.88 11.61
N GLU A 243 22.78 -3.01 10.71
CA GLU A 243 24.18 -3.37 11.02
C GLU A 243 25.06 -2.15 11.33
N MET A 244 24.63 -0.96 10.92
CA MET A 244 25.39 0.29 11.03
C MET A 244 24.68 1.27 11.99
N SER A 245 25.43 2.23 12.53
CA SER A 245 24.78 3.34 13.24
C SER A 245 23.96 4.19 12.26
N SER A 246 22.91 4.86 12.75
CA SER A 246 22.07 5.73 11.92
C SER A 246 22.88 6.80 11.18
N HIS A 247 23.94 7.32 11.79
CA HIS A 247 24.81 8.33 11.18
C HIS A 247 25.65 7.74 10.04
N GLU A 248 26.28 6.58 10.25
CA GLU A 248 27.08 5.91 9.22
C GLU A 248 26.21 5.49 8.03
N PHE A 249 25.03 4.91 8.29
CA PHE A 249 24.11 4.52 7.22
C PHE A 249 23.59 5.74 6.43
N THR A 250 23.26 6.84 7.11
CA THR A 250 22.85 8.09 6.47
C THR A 250 23.93 8.62 5.53
N ASN A 251 25.18 8.67 5.99
CA ASN A 251 26.29 9.14 5.16
C ASN A 251 26.54 8.21 3.97
N PHE A 252 26.48 6.89 4.17
CA PHE A 252 26.63 5.90 3.10
C PHE A 252 25.57 6.10 2.00
N VAL A 253 24.29 6.25 2.35
CA VAL A 253 23.21 6.49 1.38
C VAL A 253 23.38 7.84 0.71
N GLN A 254 23.72 8.89 1.47
CA GLN A 254 23.92 10.23 0.94
C GLN A 254 25.07 10.28 -0.08
N GLU A 255 26.20 9.64 0.21
CA GLU A 255 27.35 9.56 -0.69
C GLU A 255 27.00 8.82 -1.99
N ASN A 256 26.31 7.67 -1.88
CA ASN A 256 25.89 6.91 -3.05
C ASN A 256 25.01 7.72 -3.99
N TRP A 257 24.01 8.44 -3.47
CA TRP A 257 23.17 9.31 -4.30
C TRP A 257 23.95 10.51 -4.83
N THR A 258 24.79 11.15 -4.01
CA THR A 258 25.58 12.31 -4.44
C THR A 258 26.49 11.98 -5.61
N ASN A 259 27.15 10.82 -5.60
CA ASN A 259 28.02 10.36 -6.69
C ASN A 259 27.28 10.10 -8.02
N ARG A 260 25.95 9.97 -7.99
CA ARG A 260 25.09 9.70 -9.15
C ARG A 260 24.38 10.94 -9.69
N LEU A 261 24.36 12.02 -8.91
CA LEU A 261 23.75 13.27 -9.32
C LEU A 261 24.67 13.97 -10.33
N HIS A 262 24.30 13.93 -11.60
CA HIS A 262 24.97 14.69 -12.67
C HIS A 262 24.39 16.12 -12.74
N GLU A 263 24.52 16.89 -11.66
CA GLU A 263 23.87 18.19 -11.50
C GLU A 263 24.87 19.32 -11.21
N THR A 264 24.41 20.56 -11.39
CA THR A 264 25.18 21.75 -11.03
C THR A 264 25.48 21.80 -9.53
N SER A 265 26.57 22.47 -9.14
CA SER A 265 27.05 22.46 -7.75
C SER A 265 25.99 22.93 -6.72
N SER A 266 25.11 23.87 -7.09
CA SER A 266 24.04 24.36 -6.22
C SER A 266 22.89 23.37 -6.07
N LEU A 267 22.43 22.78 -7.18
CA LEU A 267 21.33 21.81 -7.19
C LEU A 267 21.75 20.48 -6.55
N MET A 268 22.98 20.04 -6.83
CA MET A 268 23.58 18.87 -6.19
C MET A 268 23.61 18.98 -4.65
N LYS A 269 23.94 20.16 -4.11
CA LYS A 269 23.90 20.40 -2.65
C LYS A 269 22.49 20.31 -2.09
N ALA A 270 21.50 20.87 -2.80
CA ALA A 270 20.11 20.82 -2.38
C ALA A 270 19.57 19.38 -2.39
N TYR A 271 19.82 18.63 -3.47
CA TYR A 271 19.44 17.21 -3.56
C TYR A 271 20.17 16.35 -2.54
N SER A 272 21.47 16.56 -2.31
CA SER A 272 22.21 15.82 -1.27
C SER A 272 21.59 16.02 0.13
N LYS A 273 21.16 17.25 0.45
CA LYS A 273 20.42 17.53 1.68
C LYS A 273 19.04 16.87 1.71
N GLN A 274 18.33 16.87 0.58
CA GLN A 274 17.04 16.20 0.44
C GLN A 274 17.16 14.69 0.65
N VAL A 275 18.17 14.05 0.07
CA VAL A 275 18.52 12.64 0.29
C VAL A 275 18.72 12.38 1.79
N LYS A 276 19.59 13.17 2.43
CA LYS A 276 19.85 13.04 3.86
C LYS A 276 18.57 13.10 4.70
N ILE A 277 17.67 14.02 4.40
CA ILE A 277 16.41 14.18 5.14
C ILE A 277 15.47 12.99 4.90
N CYS A 278 15.37 12.48 3.67
CA CYS A 278 14.57 11.30 3.37
C CYS A 278 15.06 10.06 4.14
N ILE A 279 16.38 9.84 4.24
CA ILE A 279 16.90 8.68 4.97
C ILE A 279 16.72 8.84 6.48
N GLU A 280 16.93 10.04 7.03
CA GLU A 280 16.62 10.35 8.43
C GLU A 280 15.14 10.14 8.77
N ILE A 281 14.23 10.51 7.85
CA ILE A 281 12.81 10.20 7.96
C ILE A 281 12.60 8.69 8.02
N GLY A 282 13.15 7.92 7.07
CA GLY A 282 13.05 6.46 7.04
C GLY A 282 13.50 5.81 8.36
N LEU A 283 14.67 6.21 8.86
CA LEU A 283 15.24 5.72 10.13
C LEU A 283 14.41 6.12 11.36
N SER A 284 13.81 7.32 11.36
CA SER A 284 12.91 7.75 12.43
C SER A 284 11.58 6.99 12.42
N CYS A 285 11.14 6.51 11.26
CA CYS A 285 9.91 5.74 11.10
C CYS A 285 10.05 4.30 11.61
N VAL A 286 11.24 3.70 11.54
CA VAL A 286 11.48 2.31 11.98
C VAL A 286 11.95 2.19 13.44
N GLN A 287 11.81 3.24 14.23
CA GLN A 287 12.17 3.20 15.66
C GLN A 287 11.43 2.10 16.41
N GLU A 288 12.15 1.38 17.27
CA GLU A 288 11.62 0.29 18.10
C GLU A 288 10.44 0.79 18.96
N ASP A 289 10.64 1.91 19.64
CA ASP A 289 9.58 2.59 20.38
C ASP A 289 8.66 3.36 19.42
N ARG A 290 7.43 2.85 19.25
CA ARG A 290 6.40 3.47 18.42
C ARG A 290 6.08 4.92 18.80
N HIS A 291 6.33 5.34 20.04
CA HIS A 291 6.07 6.70 20.48
C HIS A 291 7.09 7.70 19.93
N LYS A 292 8.31 7.23 19.60
CA LYS A 292 9.36 8.03 18.96
C LYS A 292 9.17 8.19 17.46
N ARG A 293 8.37 7.32 16.82
CA ARG A 293 8.07 7.43 15.39
C ARG A 293 7.28 8.72 15.10
N PRO A 294 7.60 9.47 14.03
CA PRO A 294 6.86 10.68 13.68
C PRO A 294 5.42 10.36 13.26
N THR A 295 4.58 11.39 13.18
CA THR A 295 3.28 11.26 12.49
C THR A 295 3.48 11.48 11.00
N VAL A 296 2.59 10.94 10.16
CA VAL A 296 2.65 11.19 8.70
C VAL A 296 2.53 12.68 8.37
N LYS A 297 1.82 13.47 9.18
CA LYS A 297 1.78 14.93 9.05
C LYS A 297 3.18 15.53 9.20
N ASN A 298 3.89 15.20 10.28
CA ASN A 298 5.24 15.69 10.53
C ASN A 298 6.22 15.27 9.41
N ILE A 299 6.06 14.05 8.86
CA ILE A 299 6.87 13.57 7.73
C ILE A 299 6.65 14.46 6.50
N VAL A 300 5.39 14.68 6.11
CA VAL A 300 5.05 15.52 4.96
C VAL A 300 5.53 16.96 5.14
N ASP A 301 5.40 17.51 6.35
CA ASP A 301 5.84 18.88 6.64
C ASP A 301 7.37 19.00 6.46
N ARG A 302 8.16 18.05 6.99
CA ARG A 302 9.62 17.97 6.79
C ARG A 302 10.01 17.82 5.32
N LEU A 303 9.27 17.02 4.53
CA LEU A 303 9.53 16.88 3.10
C LEU A 303 9.31 18.21 2.35
N ASN A 304 8.21 18.92 2.64
CA ASN A 304 7.90 20.20 1.98
C ASN A 304 8.94 21.30 2.29
N GLU A 305 9.51 21.32 3.49
CA GLU A 305 10.60 22.24 3.85
C GLU A 305 11.81 22.08 2.91
N THR A 306 12.16 20.84 2.55
CA THR A 306 13.29 20.56 1.65
C THR A 306 13.05 20.97 0.20
N GLU A 307 11.82 20.90 -0.28
CA GLU A 307 11.47 21.33 -1.65
C GLU A 307 11.57 22.84 -1.83
N THR A 308 11.23 23.60 -0.78
CA THR A 308 11.34 25.06 -0.80
C THR A 308 12.78 25.48 -1.07
N GLU A 309 13.74 24.78 -0.46
CA GLU A 309 15.17 25.00 -0.67
C GLU A 309 15.64 24.59 -2.07
N CYS A 310 15.19 23.44 -2.58
CA CYS A 310 15.51 22.98 -3.94
C CYS A 310 14.95 23.95 -5.00
N THR A 311 13.71 24.41 -4.81
CA THR A 311 13.04 25.38 -5.69
C THR A 311 13.80 26.72 -5.70
N TYR A 312 14.28 27.17 -4.54
CA TYR A 312 15.08 28.39 -4.44
C TYR A 312 16.44 28.23 -5.16
N ALA A 313 17.10 27.07 -5.01
CA ALA A 313 18.35 26.77 -5.71
C ALA A 313 18.15 26.74 -7.24
N TYR A 314 17.05 26.17 -7.72
CA TYR A 314 16.68 26.13 -9.13
C TYR A 314 16.40 27.53 -9.70
N LYS A 315 15.58 28.34 -9.01
CA LYS A 315 15.30 29.72 -9.43
C LYS A 315 16.56 30.59 -9.48
N LYS A 316 17.50 30.38 -8.55
CA LYS A 316 18.78 31.10 -8.54
C LYS A 316 19.66 30.70 -9.74
N PHE A 317 19.59 29.45 -10.17
CA PHE A 317 20.29 28.96 -11.36
C PHE A 317 19.70 29.56 -12.64
N ASP A 318 18.38 29.53 -12.79
CA ASP A 318 17.68 30.05 -13.97
C ASP A 318 17.90 31.57 -14.17
N VAL A 319 17.93 32.33 -13.06
CA VAL A 319 18.28 33.77 -13.06
C VAL A 319 19.75 34.03 -13.45
N GLN A 320 20.64 33.05 -13.26
CA GLN A 320 22.07 33.18 -13.61
C GLN A 320 22.36 32.79 -15.07
N GLU A 321 21.53 31.95 -15.70
CA GLU A 321 21.74 31.52 -17.09
C GLU A 321 20.82 32.21 -18.12
N ASN A 322 19.67 32.77 -17.74
CA ASN A 322 18.73 33.38 -18.70
C ASN A 322 18.30 34.82 -18.32
N SER A 323 18.85 35.80 -19.07
CA SER A 323 18.29 37.16 -19.21
C SER A 323 17.27 37.25 -20.38
N GLY A 324 16.59 36.14 -20.68
CA GLY A 324 15.54 36.05 -21.69
C GLY A 324 14.65 34.86 -21.36
N GLY A 325 13.47 35.14 -20.80
CA GLY A 325 12.64 34.14 -20.15
C GLY A 325 12.00 33.12 -21.10
N LEU A 326 11.78 31.92 -20.54
CA LEU A 326 10.62 31.06 -20.73
C LEU A 326 10.59 30.15 -19.50
N THR A 327 9.62 30.34 -18.61
CA THR A 327 9.36 29.42 -17.49
C THR A 327 8.88 28.09 -18.06
N PRO A 328 9.54 26.95 -17.78
CA PRO A 328 9.01 25.65 -18.18
C PRO A 328 7.70 25.33 -17.43
N ASP A 329 6.77 24.66 -18.10
CA ASP A 329 5.37 24.39 -17.67
C ASP A 329 5.21 23.67 -16.30
N TYR A 330 6.31 23.24 -15.68
CA TYR A 330 6.37 22.48 -14.42
C TYR A 330 5.93 23.24 -13.16
N PHE A 331 5.84 24.58 -13.19
CA PHE A 331 5.34 25.39 -12.05
C PHE A 331 3.90 25.88 -12.23
N MET A 332 3.23 25.44 -13.29
CA MET A 332 1.89 25.89 -13.63
C MET A 332 0.87 24.77 -13.41
N ASN A 333 -0.19 25.06 -12.66
CA ASN A 333 -1.43 24.28 -12.71
C ASN A 333 -2.46 25.13 -13.48
N ASN A 334 -2.87 24.70 -14.68
CA ASN A 334 -3.72 25.48 -15.58
C ASN A 334 -3.25 26.93 -15.80
N GLY A 335 -1.93 27.13 -15.99
CA GLY A 335 -1.35 28.45 -16.28
C GLY A 335 -1.24 29.38 -15.07
N ARG A 336 -1.31 28.88 -13.82
CA ARG A 336 -1.03 29.65 -12.60
C ARG A 336 0.06 29.03 -11.73
N PRO A 337 0.91 29.85 -11.07
CA PRO A 337 1.88 29.38 -10.09
C PRO A 337 1.22 28.55 -8.99
N VAL A 338 1.81 27.41 -8.63
CA VAL A 338 1.30 26.49 -7.58
C VAL A 338 1.10 27.19 -6.21
N SER A 339 1.69 28.37 -6.00
CA SER A 339 1.52 29.18 -4.78
C SER A 339 0.19 29.94 -4.67
N GLU A 340 -0.69 29.95 -5.68
CA GLU A 340 -1.89 30.81 -5.70
C GLU A 340 -3.23 30.08 -5.92
N VAL A 341 -3.35 28.79 -5.60
CA VAL A 341 -4.67 28.12 -5.59
C VAL A 341 -5.32 28.30 -4.20
N PRO A 342 -6.44 29.04 -4.06
CA PRO A 342 -7.15 29.13 -2.80
C PRO A 342 -7.74 27.77 -2.45
N LEU A 343 -7.50 27.31 -1.23
CA LEU A 343 -8.25 26.22 -0.61
C LEU A 343 -9.69 26.69 -0.41
N ASN A 344 -10.58 26.40 -1.36
CA ASN A 344 -12.02 26.50 -1.11
C ASN A 344 -12.41 25.35 -0.18
N ASN A 345 -12.46 25.69 1.11
CA ASN A 345 -13.29 25.04 2.11
C ASN A 345 -14.75 25.28 1.72
N ASP A 346 -15.51 24.20 1.55
CA ASP A 346 -16.89 24.04 2.04
C ASP A 346 -17.61 22.98 1.20
N ALA A 347 -17.62 21.76 1.71
CA ALA A 347 -18.66 20.78 1.38
C ALA A 347 -19.01 20.04 2.68
N SER A 348 -20.08 20.51 3.31
CA SER A 348 -20.71 19.83 4.44
C SER A 348 -21.30 18.49 3.98
N PRO A 349 -21.23 17.39 4.75
CA PRO A 349 -21.86 16.15 4.36
C PRO A 349 -23.39 16.29 4.35
N SER A 350 -24.01 16.00 3.21
CA SER A 350 -25.45 15.94 3.03
C SER A 350 -26.06 14.87 3.94
N LYS A 351 -26.97 15.31 4.83
CA LYS A 351 -27.88 14.46 5.58
C LYS A 351 -28.85 13.80 4.59
N GLN A 352 -28.67 12.52 4.27
CA GLN A 352 -29.75 11.57 3.94
C GLN A 352 -29.16 10.21 3.54
N ALA A 353 -28.94 9.36 4.55
CA ALA A 353 -28.89 7.91 4.39
C ALA A 353 -29.26 7.30 5.76
N ARG A 354 -30.52 7.49 6.14
CA ARG A 354 -31.15 6.75 7.24
C ARG A 354 -32.40 6.11 6.66
N THR A 355 -32.29 4.84 6.25
CA THR A 355 -33.30 3.80 6.47
C THR A 355 -32.88 2.47 5.83
N ALA A 356 -33.36 1.40 6.45
CA ALA A 356 -33.28 -0.02 6.07
C ALA A 356 -31.91 -0.67 6.29
N TRP A 357 -31.76 -1.36 7.43
CA TRP A 357 -31.48 -2.81 7.55
C TRP A 357 -31.50 -3.11 9.07
N GLN A 358 -32.67 -3.51 9.58
CA GLN A 358 -32.78 -4.17 10.88
C GLN A 358 -32.52 -5.66 10.67
N TYR A 359 -31.62 -6.26 11.44
CA TYR A 359 -31.55 -7.71 11.60
C TYR A 359 -31.61 -8.10 13.08
N PRO A 360 -32.16 -9.29 13.40
CA PRO A 360 -32.49 -9.72 14.74
C PRO A 360 -31.25 -10.10 15.55
N THR A 361 -31.30 -9.80 16.83
CA THR A 361 -30.47 -10.40 17.87
C THR A 361 -30.88 -11.86 18.09
N ASP A 362 -29.99 -12.81 17.85
CA ASP A 362 -29.81 -13.92 18.80
C ASP A 362 -28.48 -14.67 18.61
N MET A 363 -27.81 -14.86 19.75
CA MET A 363 -26.62 -15.69 19.95
C MET A 363 -27.04 -17.15 20.11
N THR A 364 -26.31 -18.09 19.51
CA THR A 364 -25.84 -19.39 20.06
C THR A 364 -25.67 -20.44 18.95
N ALA A 365 -24.43 -20.69 18.51
CA ALA A 365 -23.98 -21.96 17.92
C ALA A 365 -22.51 -21.87 17.44
N GLN A 366 -21.55 -21.72 18.36
CA GLN A 366 -20.14 -21.98 18.08
C GLN A 366 -19.46 -22.57 19.31
N GLN A 367 -19.78 -23.83 19.61
CA GLN A 367 -19.03 -24.67 20.53
C GLN A 367 -19.36 -26.11 20.16
N GLU A 368 -18.45 -26.74 19.41
CA GLU A 368 -18.24 -28.18 19.26
C GLU A 368 -17.70 -28.47 17.85
N LEU A 369 -16.38 -28.48 17.69
CA LEU A 369 -15.61 -29.23 16.68
C LEU A 369 -14.14 -28.81 16.78
N GLY A 370 -13.49 -29.25 17.86
CA GLY A 370 -12.10 -28.86 18.15
C GLY A 370 -11.36 -29.84 19.05
N GLU A 371 -11.72 -31.12 19.05
CA GLU A 371 -10.94 -32.15 19.72
C GLU A 371 -10.96 -33.43 18.88
N ARG A 372 -9.87 -33.64 18.12
CA ARG A 372 -9.28 -34.94 17.76
C ARG A 372 -8.24 -34.72 16.65
N GLN A 373 -6.97 -34.72 17.04
CA GLN A 373 -5.88 -35.50 16.42
C GLN A 373 -4.53 -34.86 16.80
N ALA A 374 -3.87 -35.47 17.79
CA ALA A 374 -2.44 -35.35 17.99
C ALA A 374 -1.89 -36.77 18.17
N ALA A 375 -1.13 -37.27 17.18
CA ALA A 375 -0.15 -38.32 17.38
C ALA A 375 0.77 -38.52 16.15
N SER A 376 2.07 -38.48 16.44
CA SER A 376 3.22 -39.10 15.76
C SER A 376 3.79 -38.48 14.47
N LEU A 377 5.06 -38.04 14.53
CA LEU A 377 6.24 -38.54 13.79
C LEU A 377 7.51 -37.69 14.12
N PRO A 378 8.76 -38.16 13.81
CA PRO A 378 9.97 -37.87 14.58
C PRO A 378 10.95 -36.86 13.94
N ASP A 379 11.92 -36.44 14.76
CA ASP A 379 12.94 -35.40 14.54
C ASP A 379 13.92 -35.66 13.39
N GLY A 380 14.28 -34.57 12.68
CA GLY A 380 15.40 -34.48 11.74
C GLY A 380 15.79 -33.01 11.47
N ILE A 381 17.07 -32.69 11.69
CA ILE A 381 17.66 -31.36 11.88
C ILE A 381 18.08 -30.68 10.56
N TYR A 382 17.83 -29.37 10.41
CA TYR A 382 18.74 -28.42 9.72
C TYR A 382 18.43 -26.96 10.12
N GLU A 383 19.40 -26.25 10.73
CA GLU A 383 19.33 -24.82 11.13
C GLU A 383 19.92 -23.89 10.05
N PRO A 384 19.38 -22.67 9.85
CA PRO A 384 20.12 -21.54 9.28
C PRO A 384 20.52 -20.49 10.36
N PRO A 385 21.51 -19.62 10.08
CA PRO A 385 22.33 -18.99 11.12
C PRO A 385 21.74 -17.74 11.79
N ARG A 386 21.80 -17.76 13.13
CA ARG A 386 22.07 -16.69 14.12
C ARG A 386 21.69 -15.24 13.77
N TYR A 387 20.41 -14.91 13.94
CA TYR A 387 19.96 -13.67 14.61
C TYR A 387 18.70 -13.96 15.45
N LEU A 388 18.82 -14.92 16.38
CA LEU A 388 17.84 -15.18 17.43
C LEU A 388 18.60 -15.65 18.67
N ALA A 389 19.12 -14.71 19.44
CA ALA A 389 19.62 -15.00 20.78
C ALA A 389 19.27 -13.82 21.67
N LEU A 390 18.04 -13.85 22.19
CA LEU A 390 17.66 -13.56 23.58
C LEU A 390 16.14 -13.74 23.68
N TYR A 391 15.69 -14.36 24.77
CA TYR A 391 14.31 -14.77 25.12
C TYR A 391 13.89 -16.19 24.71
N PHE A 392 14.38 -17.18 25.47
CA PHE A 392 13.53 -18.29 25.91
C PHE A 392 13.88 -18.65 27.35
N SER A 393 13.02 -18.23 28.29
CA SER A 393 12.87 -18.89 29.59
C SER A 393 11.38 -19.08 29.84
N GLY A 394 10.91 -20.32 29.73
CA GLY A 394 9.62 -20.74 30.26
C GLY A 394 8.55 -21.14 29.24
N ARG A 395 8.57 -22.43 28.87
CA ARG A 395 7.42 -23.33 28.62
C ARG A 395 6.24 -22.80 27.80
N THR A 396 6.19 -23.16 26.52
CA THR A 396 5.19 -24.06 25.89
C THR A 396 5.40 -24.03 24.38
N CYS A 397 5.70 -25.19 23.78
CA CYS A 397 5.78 -25.35 22.33
C CYS A 397 4.36 -25.50 21.76
N PHE A 398 4.02 -24.67 20.77
CA PHE A 398 2.96 -24.96 19.80
C PHE A 398 3.59 -24.93 18.40
N SER A 399 3.49 -26.04 17.68
CA SER A 399 3.87 -26.16 16.27
C SER A 399 2.80 -25.51 15.39
N PHE A 400 3.22 -24.71 14.41
CA PHE A 400 2.35 -24.18 13.36
C PHE A 400 2.73 -24.81 11.99
N SER A 401 1.71 -25.28 11.27
CA SER A 401 1.67 -25.59 9.83
C SER A 401 0.38 -24.91 9.33
N PHE A 402 0.26 -24.17 8.24
CA PHE A 402 0.83 -24.19 6.87
C PHE A 402 1.21 -22.74 6.47
N GLY A 403 1.94 -22.42 5.40
CA GLY A 403 2.53 -23.16 4.30
C GLY A 403 3.14 -22.12 3.35
N THR A 404 4.44 -21.87 3.48
CA THR A 404 5.22 -21.12 2.49
C THR A 404 5.82 -22.14 1.53
N VAL A 405 5.37 -22.13 0.28
CA VAL A 405 6.12 -22.75 -0.82
C VAL A 405 6.48 -21.65 -1.79
N SER A 406 7.67 -21.08 -1.58
CA SER A 406 8.50 -20.63 -2.69
C SER A 406 9.27 -21.86 -3.19
N LEU A 407 8.97 -22.33 -4.39
CA LEU A 407 9.90 -23.06 -5.25
C LEU A 407 9.83 -22.36 -6.60
N ILE A 408 10.87 -21.62 -7.01
CA ILE A 408 12.04 -22.15 -7.73
C ILE A 408 11.61 -23.12 -8.82
N LEU A 409 11.54 -22.62 -10.05
CA LEU A 409 11.80 -23.39 -11.25
C LEU A 409 12.76 -22.57 -12.13
N PHE A 410 13.73 -23.29 -12.68
CA PHE A 410 14.71 -22.84 -13.68
C PHE A 410 14.06 -22.24 -14.92
#